data_AF-A0A3D0H518-F1
#
_entry.id   AF-A0A3D0H518-F1
#
_cell.length_a   1.000
_cell.length_b   1.000
_cell.length_c   1.000
_cell.angle_alpha   90.00
_cell.angle_beta   90.00
_cell.angle_gamma   90.00
#
_symmetry.space_group_name_H-M   'P 1'
#
loop_
_entity.id
_entity.type
_entity.pdbx_description
1 polymer ?
#
loop_
_entity_poly.entity_id
_entity_poly.type
_entity_poly.pdbx_seq_one_letter_code
_entity_poly.pdbx_strand_id
1 'polypeptide(L)'
;GGYNLDLLTMNRVGILSGLASAVVFAFYAIHGERLMCRYSSWTVLFYALIFAALVWNVLLPPLGFLRRAYAPLEWMCIGYIAILGTVVPFWLYMEGINLIRSTRASITATLEPITAGFISYLFLGEVLEPLQVLGGFLVIAAIILLQARREHDDQTPAQIRRRQHREDTGEEISNL
;
A
#
# COMPACT_ATOMS: atom_id res chain seq x y z
N GLY A 1 -25.22 -5.14 -9.23
CA GLY A 1 -25.15 -4.99 -7.76
C GLY A 1 -24.76 -6.31 -7.11
N GLY A 2 -23.74 -6.31 -6.26
CA GLY A 2 -23.13 -7.50 -5.62
C GLY A 2 -23.98 -8.21 -4.56
N TYR A 3 -25.31 -8.16 -4.64
CA TYR A 3 -26.24 -8.68 -3.62
C TYR A 3 -26.96 -9.97 -4.06
N ASN A 4 -26.49 -10.59 -5.14
CA ASN A 4 -27.00 -11.90 -5.54
C ASN A 4 -26.42 -12.98 -4.63
N LEU A 5 -27.27 -13.60 -3.82
CA LEU A 5 -26.93 -14.72 -2.94
C LEU A 5 -26.47 -15.96 -3.73
N ASP A 6 -26.76 -16.02 -5.04
CA ASP A 6 -26.21 -17.01 -5.98
C ASP A 6 -24.70 -16.87 -6.20
N LEU A 7 -24.10 -15.71 -5.92
CA LEU A 7 -22.64 -15.57 -5.93
C LEU A 7 -22.03 -16.44 -4.83
N LEU A 8 -22.66 -16.58 -3.66
CA LEU A 8 -22.08 -17.30 -2.50
C LEU A 8 -21.81 -18.79 -2.75
N THR A 9 -22.56 -19.44 -3.64
CA THR A 9 -22.40 -20.87 -3.94
C THR A 9 -21.22 -21.13 -4.88
N MET A 10 -20.97 -20.24 -5.85
CA MET A 10 -19.79 -20.25 -6.73
C MET A 10 -18.56 -19.56 -6.08
N ASN A 11 -18.79 -18.72 -5.07
CA ASN A 11 -17.81 -17.92 -4.34
C ASN A 11 -17.15 -18.65 -3.18
N ARG A 12 -17.39 -19.95 -2.91
CA ARG A 12 -16.60 -20.65 -1.87
C ARG A 12 -15.10 -20.62 -2.19
N VAL A 13 -14.76 -20.85 -3.46
CA VAL A 13 -13.38 -20.74 -3.95
C VAL A 13 -12.90 -19.28 -3.89
N GLY A 14 -13.76 -18.31 -4.22
CA GLY A 14 -13.44 -16.88 -4.13
C GLY A 14 -13.24 -16.36 -2.70
N ILE A 15 -14.04 -16.85 -1.75
CA ILE A 15 -13.92 -16.55 -0.32
C ILE A 15 -12.63 -17.17 0.21
N LEU A 16 -12.36 -18.45 -0.11
CA LEU A 16 -11.14 -19.14 0.31
C LEU A 16 -9.88 -18.50 -0.29
N SER A 17 -9.90 -18.14 -1.57
CA SER A 17 -8.77 -17.46 -2.23
C SER A 17 -8.61 -16.03 -1.72
N GLY A 18 -9.70 -15.32 -1.46
CA GLY A 18 -9.68 -14.00 -0.82
C GLY A 18 -9.11 -14.04 0.60
N LEU A 19 -9.51 -15.03 1.41
CA LEU A 19 -8.97 -15.22 2.75
C LEU A 19 -7.48 -15.59 2.70
N ALA A 20 -7.10 -16.51 1.80
CA ALA A 20 -5.71 -16.89 1.59
C ALA A 20 -4.87 -15.69 1.15
N SER A 21 -5.39 -14.86 0.23
CA SER A 21 -4.76 -13.62 -0.20
C SER A 21 -4.59 -12.64 0.96
N ALA A 22 -5.62 -12.46 1.81
CA ALA A 22 -5.54 -11.60 2.98
C ALA A 22 -4.47 -12.08 3.99
N VAL A 23 -4.37 -13.40 4.21
CA VAL A 23 -3.32 -13.99 5.06
C VAL A 23 -1.93 -13.76 4.46
N VAL A 24 -1.74 -14.07 3.18
CA VAL A 24 -0.47 -13.84 2.46
C VAL A 24 -0.09 -12.37 2.48
N PHE A 25 -1.06 -11.47 2.26
CA PHE A 25 -0.88 -10.03 2.31
C PHE A 25 -0.49 -9.56 3.71
N ALA A 26 -1.14 -10.05 4.77
CA ALA A 26 -0.76 -9.75 6.14
C ALA A 26 0.66 -10.22 6.47
N PHE A 27 1.04 -11.43 6.04
CA PHE A 27 2.41 -11.94 6.17
C PHE A 27 3.41 -11.06 5.42
N TYR A 28 3.09 -10.68 4.17
CA TYR A 28 3.90 -9.80 3.34
C TYR A 28 4.04 -8.40 3.95
N ALA A 29 2.96 -7.80 4.45
CA ALA A 29 2.98 -6.49 5.10
C ALA A 29 3.87 -6.51 6.35
N ILE A 30 3.70 -7.51 7.22
CA ILE A 30 4.49 -7.64 8.46
C ILE A 30 5.99 -7.90 8.17
N HIS A 31 6.31 -8.75 7.19
CA HIS A 31 7.72 -9.01 6.82
C HIS A 31 8.32 -7.89 5.97
N GLY A 32 7.51 -7.27 5.12
CA GLY A 32 7.88 -6.17 4.24
C GLY A 32 8.24 -4.92 5.03
N GLU A 33 7.43 -4.51 6.01
CA GLU A 33 7.77 -3.40 6.90
C GLU A 33 9.09 -3.64 7.65
N ARG A 34 9.32 -4.87 8.15
CA ARG A 34 10.58 -5.22 8.84
C ARG A 34 11.79 -5.17 7.93
N LEU A 35 11.66 -5.53 6.66
CA LEU A 35 12.74 -5.45 5.66
C LEU A 35 13.01 -4.01 5.24
N MET A 36 11.97 -3.21 5.06
CA MET A 36 12.05 -1.80 4.64
C MET A 36 12.71 -0.91 5.69
N CYS A 37 12.62 -1.25 6.99
CA CYS A 37 13.35 -0.53 8.03
C CYS A 37 14.87 -0.81 8.07
N ARG A 38 15.38 -1.81 7.35
CA ARG A 38 16.77 -2.29 7.48
C ARG A 38 17.59 -2.15 6.19
N TYR A 39 16.96 -1.91 5.04
CA TYR A 39 17.60 -1.81 3.73
C TYR A 39 17.17 -0.53 2.98
N SER A 40 18.06 0.02 2.15
CA SER A 40 17.74 1.17 1.29
C SER A 40 16.61 0.83 0.32
N SER A 41 15.65 1.75 0.13
CA SER A 41 14.46 1.59 -0.72
C SER A 41 14.76 1.03 -2.11
N TRP A 42 15.87 1.48 -2.71
CA TRP A 42 16.32 1.01 -4.02
C TRP A 42 16.69 -0.48 -4.02
N THR A 43 17.31 -0.96 -2.96
CA THR A 43 17.71 -2.37 -2.82
C THR A 43 16.48 -3.25 -2.67
N VAL A 44 15.52 -2.84 -1.86
CA VAL A 44 14.26 -3.58 -1.67
C VAL A 44 13.47 -3.65 -2.98
N LEU A 45 13.35 -2.53 -3.69
CA LEU A 45 12.64 -2.48 -4.98
C LEU A 45 13.31 -3.36 -6.04
N PHE A 46 14.64 -3.32 -6.13
CA PHE A 46 15.39 -4.15 -7.07
C PHE A 46 15.21 -5.65 -6.82
N TYR A 47 15.37 -6.10 -5.56
CA TYR A 47 15.16 -7.51 -5.20
C TYR A 47 13.70 -7.93 -5.35
N ALA A 48 12.74 -7.07 -5.02
CA ALA A 48 11.32 -7.36 -5.19
C ALA A 48 10.96 -7.55 -6.67
N LEU A 49 11.45 -6.69 -7.57
CA LEU A 49 11.23 -6.80 -9.01
C LEU A 49 11.89 -8.04 -9.61
N ILE A 50 13.13 -8.37 -9.19
CA ILE A 50 13.80 -9.61 -9.64
C ILE A 50 13.03 -10.84 -9.16
N PHE A 51 12.65 -10.88 -7.89
CA PHE A 51 11.93 -12.01 -7.33
C PHE A 51 10.56 -12.17 -8.00
N ALA A 52 9.82 -11.07 -8.20
CA ALA A 52 8.56 -11.06 -8.94
C ALA A 52 8.76 -11.57 -10.37
N ALA A 53 9.78 -11.10 -11.08
CA ALA A 53 10.09 -11.55 -12.43
C ALA A 53 10.41 -13.04 -12.48
N LEU A 54 11.15 -13.57 -11.50
CA LEU A 54 11.56 -14.99 -11.43
C LEU A 54 10.38 -15.89 -11.07
N VAL A 55 9.58 -15.51 -10.07
CA VAL A 55 8.35 -16.23 -9.68
C VAL A 55 7.35 -16.25 -10.83
N TRP A 56 7.10 -15.11 -11.47
CA TRP A 56 6.23 -15.03 -12.65
C TRP A 56 6.80 -15.88 -13.79
N ASN A 57 8.13 -15.93 -13.95
CA ASN A 57 8.80 -16.78 -14.93
C ASN A 57 8.45 -18.27 -14.78
N VAL A 58 8.46 -18.76 -13.55
CA VAL A 58 8.26 -20.17 -13.21
C VAL A 58 6.78 -20.57 -13.27
N LEU A 59 5.88 -19.68 -12.82
CA LEU A 59 4.44 -19.97 -12.73
C LEU A 59 3.71 -19.81 -14.07
N LEU A 60 4.07 -18.80 -14.88
CA LEU A 60 3.53 -18.58 -16.22
C LEU A 60 4.69 -18.13 -17.13
N PRO A 61 5.31 -19.00 -17.96
CA PRO A 61 6.52 -18.67 -18.73
C PRO A 61 6.28 -17.46 -19.66
N PRO A 62 6.60 -16.25 -19.21
CA PRO A 62 6.21 -15.03 -19.86
C PRO A 62 7.19 -14.77 -20.99
N LEU A 63 8.43 -15.28 -20.93
CA LEU A 63 9.45 -15.17 -21.98
C LEU A 63 9.01 -15.67 -23.37
N GLY A 64 7.86 -16.36 -23.48
CA GLY A 64 7.20 -16.58 -24.77
C GLY A 64 6.76 -15.29 -25.47
N PHE A 65 6.54 -14.19 -24.73
CA PHE A 65 6.27 -12.85 -25.29
C PHE A 65 7.46 -12.36 -26.12
N LEU A 66 8.72 -12.59 -25.70
CA LEU A 66 9.89 -12.18 -26.48
C LEU A 66 9.98 -12.88 -27.86
N ARG A 67 9.29 -14.01 -28.03
CA ARG A 67 9.21 -14.71 -29.33
C ARG A 67 8.10 -14.15 -30.23
N ARG A 68 7.20 -13.30 -29.72
CA ARG A 68 6.22 -12.57 -30.53
C ARG A 68 6.86 -11.29 -31.07
N ALA A 69 6.67 -11.04 -32.36
CA ALA A 69 7.06 -9.79 -32.98
C ALA A 69 6.07 -8.69 -32.55
N TYR A 70 6.43 -7.93 -31.53
CA TYR A 70 5.67 -6.77 -31.08
C TYR A 70 5.99 -5.55 -31.93
N ALA A 71 4.97 -4.73 -32.21
CA ALA A 71 5.15 -3.45 -32.87
C ALA A 71 5.90 -2.45 -31.95
N PRO A 72 6.56 -1.42 -32.50
CA PRO A 72 7.24 -0.39 -31.69
C PRO A 72 6.32 0.28 -30.66
N LEU A 73 5.04 0.46 -31.00
CA LEU A 73 4.03 1.03 -30.10
C LEU A 73 3.76 0.14 -28.88
N GLU A 74 3.73 -1.19 -29.06
CA GLU A 74 3.48 -2.13 -27.97
C GLU A 74 4.65 -2.14 -26.98
N TRP A 75 5.88 -2.05 -27.49
CA TRP A 75 7.07 -1.87 -26.64
C TRP A 75 7.02 -0.56 -25.86
N MET A 76 6.54 0.53 -26.48
CA MET A 76 6.33 1.80 -25.76
C MET A 76 5.29 1.68 -24.66
N CYS A 77 4.16 0.99 -24.92
CA CYS A 77 3.14 0.75 -23.90
C CYS A 77 3.68 -0.10 -22.74
N ILE A 78 4.45 -1.16 -23.03
CA ILE A 78 5.09 -1.98 -22.00
C ILE A 78 6.05 -1.15 -21.16
N GLY A 79 6.90 -0.34 -21.80
CA GLY A 79 7.82 0.56 -21.11
C GLY A 79 7.09 1.60 -20.25
N TYR A 80 6.00 2.17 -20.77
CA TYR A 80 5.17 3.13 -20.05
C TYR A 80 4.58 2.51 -18.77
N ILE A 81 3.99 1.32 -18.86
CA ILE A 81 3.42 0.63 -17.69
C ILE A 81 4.53 0.23 -16.71
N ALA A 82 5.65 -0.31 -17.19
CA ALA A 82 6.76 -0.71 -16.33
C ALA A 82 7.35 0.49 -15.56
N ILE A 83 7.54 1.63 -16.22
CA ILE A 83 8.18 2.79 -15.60
C ILE A 83 7.15 3.62 -14.81
N LEU A 84 6.08 4.08 -15.43
CA LEU A 84 5.10 4.97 -14.79
C LEU A 84 4.03 4.25 -13.99
N GLY A 85 3.73 2.99 -14.30
CA GLY A 85 2.80 2.17 -13.54
C GLY A 85 3.44 1.43 -12.36
N THR A 86 4.75 1.14 -12.45
CA THR A 86 5.43 0.34 -11.42
C THR A 86 6.60 1.09 -10.79
N VAL A 87 7.69 1.36 -11.53
CA VAL A 87 8.95 1.86 -10.92
C VAL A 87 8.76 3.20 -10.23
N VAL A 88 8.15 4.18 -10.90
CA VAL A 88 7.95 5.53 -10.36
C VAL A 88 7.00 5.51 -9.16
N PRO A 89 5.80 4.89 -9.22
CA PRO A 89 4.91 4.80 -8.08
C PRO A 89 5.54 4.09 -6.88
N PHE A 90 6.23 2.96 -7.09
CA PHE A 90 6.89 2.23 -6.00
C PHE A 90 8.02 3.05 -5.39
N TRP A 91 8.82 3.74 -6.21
CA TRP A 91 9.86 4.61 -5.69
C TRP A 91 9.28 5.75 -4.85
N LEU A 92 8.25 6.42 -5.36
CA LEU A 92 7.57 7.51 -4.64
C LEU A 92 6.89 6.99 -3.36
N TYR A 93 6.34 5.77 -3.39
CA TYR A 93 5.76 5.10 -2.23
C TYR A 93 6.81 4.80 -1.16
N MET A 94 7.95 4.24 -1.54
CA MET A 94 9.03 3.95 -0.59
C MET A 94 9.67 5.23 -0.03
N GLU A 95 9.86 6.26 -0.85
CA GLU A 95 10.33 7.57 -0.40
C GLU A 95 9.30 8.21 0.54
N GLY A 96 8.01 8.12 0.19
CA GLY A 96 6.89 8.55 1.03
C GLY A 96 6.87 7.84 2.38
N ILE A 97 7.10 6.52 2.41
CA ILE A 97 7.17 5.75 3.67
C ILE A 97 8.34 6.18 4.54
N ASN A 98 9.52 6.45 3.97
CA ASN A 98 10.68 6.90 4.74
C ASN A 98 10.46 8.28 5.39
N LEU A 99 9.60 9.11 4.80
CA LEU A 99 9.28 10.45 5.29
C LEU A 99 8.13 10.46 6.32
N ILE A 100 7.45 9.33 6.57
CA ILE A 100 6.13 9.32 7.21
C ILE A 100 6.00 8.23 8.30
N ARG A 101 5.74 8.62 9.57
CA ARG A 101 5.48 7.71 10.70
C ARG A 101 4.08 7.06 10.68
N SER A 102 4.00 5.83 11.21
CA SER A 102 2.85 4.91 11.43
C SER A 102 1.41 5.47 11.35
N THR A 103 1.11 6.63 11.94
CA THR A 103 -0.23 7.26 11.89
C THR A 103 -0.70 7.57 10.46
N ARG A 104 0.22 7.96 9.59
CA ARG A 104 -0.12 8.35 8.21
C ARG A 104 -0.13 7.19 7.23
N ALA A 105 0.53 6.06 7.55
CA ALA A 105 0.38 4.81 6.80
C ALA A 105 -1.08 4.31 6.86
N SER A 106 -1.72 4.40 8.03
CA SER A 106 -3.15 4.08 8.18
C SER A 106 -4.05 5.00 7.36
N ILE A 107 -3.70 6.29 7.24
CA ILE A 107 -4.45 7.27 6.45
C ILE A 107 -4.32 6.94 4.95
N THR A 108 -3.11 6.69 4.47
CA THR A 108 -2.85 6.29 3.07
C THR A 108 -3.60 5.02 2.71
N ALA A 109 -3.57 4.00 3.56
CA ALA A 109 -4.29 2.74 3.33
C ALA A 109 -5.81 2.92 3.22
N THR A 110 -6.39 3.86 3.97
CA THR A 110 -7.82 4.19 3.88
C THR A 110 -8.17 5.12 2.71
N LEU A 111 -7.21 5.91 2.22
CA LEU A 111 -7.38 6.81 1.08
C LEU A 111 -7.33 6.07 -0.26
N GLU A 112 -6.52 5.02 -0.34
CA GLU A 112 -6.35 4.17 -1.52
C GLU A 112 -7.68 3.67 -2.14
N PRO A 113 -8.62 3.07 -1.40
CA PRO A 113 -9.89 2.63 -1.99
C PRO A 113 -10.77 3.80 -2.48
N ILE A 114 -10.68 4.97 -1.83
CA ILE A 114 -11.45 6.16 -2.25
C ILE A 114 -10.89 6.71 -3.56
N THR A 115 -9.56 6.86 -3.66
CA THR A 115 -8.91 7.36 -4.87
C THR A 115 -9.06 6.35 -6.01
N ALA A 116 -8.95 5.05 -5.74
CA ALA A 116 -9.20 4.01 -6.72
C ALA A 116 -10.64 4.06 -7.25
N GLY A 117 -11.64 4.22 -6.38
CA GLY A 117 -13.04 4.38 -6.79
C GLY A 117 -13.27 5.65 -7.62
N PHE A 118 -12.67 6.78 -7.23
CA PHE A 118 -12.79 8.04 -7.97
C PHE A 118 -12.11 7.99 -9.34
N ILE A 119 -10.91 7.41 -9.44
CA ILE A 119 -10.19 7.22 -10.70
C ILE A 119 -10.96 6.25 -11.60
N SER A 120 -11.53 5.16 -11.06
CA SER A 120 -12.35 4.23 -11.83
C SER A 120 -13.61 4.91 -12.40
N TYR A 121 -14.28 5.74 -11.60
CA TYR A 121 -15.39 6.58 -12.09
C TYR A 121 -14.95 7.49 -13.25
N LEU A 122 -13.79 8.16 -13.12
CA LEU A 122 -13.34 9.15 -14.10
C LEU A 122 -12.78 8.54 -15.40
N PHE A 123 -12.04 7.44 -15.30
CA PHE A 123 -11.30 6.83 -16.42
C PHE A 123 -11.98 5.60 -17.02
N LEU A 124 -12.65 4.77 -16.20
CA LEU A 124 -13.37 3.58 -16.68
C LEU A 124 -14.85 3.89 -16.98
N GLY A 125 -15.35 5.06 -16.57
CA GLY A 125 -16.74 5.45 -16.76
C GLY A 125 -17.73 4.64 -15.91
N GLU A 126 -17.26 4.02 -14.82
CA GLU A 126 -18.14 3.28 -13.91
C GLU A 126 -19.08 4.24 -13.20
N VAL A 127 -20.39 3.92 -13.16
CA VAL A 127 -21.37 4.73 -12.43
C VAL A 127 -21.34 4.31 -10.96
N LEU A 128 -20.95 5.25 -10.08
CA LEU A 128 -20.95 5.03 -8.64
C LEU A 128 -22.40 4.93 -8.13
N GLU A 129 -22.76 3.79 -7.56
CA GLU A 129 -24.07 3.62 -6.93
C GLU A 129 -24.19 4.55 -5.69
N PRO A 130 -25.40 5.03 -5.35
CA PRO A 130 -25.59 5.91 -4.19
C PRO A 130 -25.01 5.35 -2.88
N LEU A 131 -25.03 4.03 -2.71
CA LEU A 131 -24.47 3.37 -1.53
C LEU A 131 -22.93 3.38 -1.51
N GLN A 132 -22.28 3.30 -2.68
CA GLN A 132 -20.82 3.43 -2.79
C GLN A 132 -20.36 4.85 -2.45
N VAL A 133 -21.12 5.86 -2.90
CA VAL A 133 -20.87 7.27 -2.56
C VAL A 133 -20.99 7.48 -1.05
N LEU A 134 -22.04 6.93 -0.42
CA LEU A 134 -22.23 7.01 1.02
C LEU A 134 -21.09 6.33 1.79
N GLY A 135 -20.67 5.14 1.34
CA GLY A 135 -19.52 4.44 1.92
C GLY A 135 -18.22 5.25 1.82
N GLY A 136 -17.94 5.84 0.66
CA GLY A 136 -16.78 6.72 0.46
C GLY A 136 -16.80 7.93 1.40
N PHE A 137 -17.96 8.57 1.56
CA PHE A 137 -18.13 9.68 2.50
C PHE A 137 -17.86 9.26 3.95
N LEU A 138 -18.34 8.09 4.36
CA LEU A 138 -18.12 7.57 5.71
C LEU A 138 -16.63 7.34 6.01
N VAL A 139 -15.88 6.80 5.05
CA VAL A 139 -14.43 6.59 5.18
C VAL A 139 -13.70 7.91 5.32
N ILE A 140 -14.02 8.92 4.50
CA ILE A 140 -13.42 10.26 4.61
C ILE A 140 -13.71 10.87 5.99
N ALA A 141 -14.96 10.78 6.47
CA ALA A 141 -15.34 11.29 7.78
C ALA A 141 -14.57 10.60 8.92
N ALA A 142 -14.40 9.28 8.85
CA ALA A 142 -13.62 8.52 9.82
C ALA A 142 -12.15 8.94 9.84
N ILE A 143 -11.54 9.19 8.66
CA ILE A 143 -10.17 9.70 8.55
C ILE A 143 -10.05 11.06 9.22
N ILE A 144 -10.95 12.01 8.90
CA ILE A 144 -10.93 13.36 9.48
C ILE A 144 -11.05 13.28 11.01
N LEU A 145 -11.96 12.46 11.53
CA LEU A 145 -12.13 12.29 12.98
C LEU A 145 -10.89 11.67 13.63
N LEU A 146 -10.26 10.70 12.99
CA LEU A 146 -9.03 10.07 13.48
C LEU A 146 -7.86 11.06 13.51
N GLN A 147 -7.73 11.91 12.48
CA GLN A 147 -6.71 12.95 12.45
C GLN A 147 -6.95 14.01 13.53
N ALA A 148 -8.19 14.50 13.66
CA ALA A 148 -8.57 15.50 14.65
C ALA A 148 -8.36 15.05 16.10
N ARG A 149 -8.50 13.75 16.40
CA ARG A 149 -8.23 13.21 17.75
C ARG A 149 -6.75 13.00 18.04
N ARG A 150 -5.92 12.73 17.03
CA ARG A 150 -4.49 12.44 17.20
C ARG A 150 -3.58 13.66 17.19
N GLU A 151 -4.03 14.78 16.63
CA GLU A 151 -3.35 16.08 16.77
C GLU A 151 -3.26 16.52 18.25
N HIS A 152 -4.05 15.89 19.13
CA HIS A 152 -4.03 16.10 20.58
C HIS A 152 -3.15 15.09 21.36
N ASP A 153 -2.51 14.13 20.68
CA ASP A 153 -1.78 12.99 21.27
C ASP A 153 -0.28 13.03 20.89
N ASP A 154 0.32 14.22 21.00
CA ASP A 154 1.74 14.52 20.76
C ASP A 154 2.66 13.88 21.83
N GLN A 155 2.73 12.56 21.82
CA GLN A 155 3.91 11.84 22.31
C GLN A 155 4.54 11.08 21.16
N THR A 156 5.23 11.84 20.30
CA THR A 156 6.04 11.24 19.23
C THR A 156 7.07 10.31 19.87
N PRO A 157 7.31 9.07 19.41
CA PRO A 157 8.32 8.19 20.01
C PRO A 157 9.75 8.77 19.97
N ALA A 158 9.99 9.80 19.17
CA ALA A 158 11.20 10.62 19.21
C ALA A 158 11.29 11.50 20.48
N GLN A 159 10.17 12.01 21.00
CA GLN A 159 10.08 12.73 22.27
C GLN A 159 10.18 11.77 23.47
N ILE A 160 9.59 10.57 23.38
CA ILE A 160 9.73 9.52 24.42
C ILE A 160 11.21 9.10 24.56
N ARG A 161 11.90 8.86 23.43
CA ARG A 161 13.34 8.53 23.44
C ARG A 161 14.23 9.69 23.90
N ARG A 162 13.85 10.95 23.62
CA ARG A 162 14.55 12.14 24.15
C ARG A 162 14.32 12.35 25.65
N ARG A 163 13.13 12.05 26.18
CA ARG A 163 12.86 12.11 27.62
C ARG A 163 13.63 11.05 28.39
N GLN A 164 13.62 9.80 27.92
CA GLN A 164 14.41 8.73 28.53
C GLN A 164 15.92 9.02 28.50
N HIS A 165 16.44 9.57 27.40
CA HIS A 165 17.85 9.97 27.34
C HIS A 165 18.15 11.13 28.30
N ARG A 166 17.20 12.05 28.56
CA ARG A 166 17.37 13.14 29.51
C ARG A 166 17.30 12.68 30.97
N GLU A 167 16.46 11.69 31.26
CA GLU A 167 16.39 11.01 32.57
C GLU A 167 17.67 10.20 32.85
N ASP A 168 18.21 9.48 31.85
CA ASP A 168 19.48 8.75 31.99
C ASP A 168 20.71 9.67 32.13
N THR A 169 20.64 10.92 31.64
CA THR A 169 21.78 11.86 31.69
C THR A 169 21.84 12.65 33.01
N GLY A 170 20.92 12.42 33.95
CA GLY A 170 21.05 12.93 35.33
C GLY A 170 21.02 14.45 35.49
N GLU A 171 20.30 15.18 34.64
CA GLU A 171 20.15 16.64 34.80
C GLU A 171 19.21 17.05 35.94
N GLU A 172 18.46 16.12 36.55
CA GLU A 172 17.48 16.44 37.60
C GLU A 172 18.08 16.58 39.02
N ILE A 173 19.35 16.23 39.22
CA ILE A 173 20.02 16.35 40.53
C ILE A 173 20.84 17.67 40.65
N SER A 174 20.93 18.47 39.59
CA SER A 174 21.75 19.72 39.63
C SER A 174 21.01 20.97 40.09
N ASN A 175 19.69 20.92 40.32
CA ASN A 175 18.87 22.08 40.71
C ASN A 175 18.09 21.88 42.02
N LEU A 176 18.53 20.96 42.88
CA LEU A 176 18.20 20.93 44.31
C LEU A 176 19.44 21.29 45.13
#